data_AF-W9K5U2-F1
#
_entry.id   AF-W9K5U2-F1
#
_cell.length_a   1.000
_cell.length_b   1.000
_cell.length_c   1.000
_cell.angle_alpha   90.00
_cell.angle_beta   90.00
_cell.angle_gamma   90.00
#
_symmetry.space_group_name_H-M   'P 1'
#
loop_
_entity.id
_entity.type
_entity.pdbx_description
1 polymer ?
#
loop_
_entity_poly.entity_id
_entity_poly.type
_entity_poly.pdbx_seq_one_letter_code
_entity_poly.pdbx_strand_id
1 'polypeptide(L)'
;MLSRQTVLRIAGIDFDIVPSNNHASPSGALPFLLPPASQVSKPLTGEKIHKYVREHAVRELPSITSPRLEAYQALLTQNIRPAWLYVLYLLPANASLLKSLYLPSSMLLRAPLHQTLHAAATSEILKTIRRATISPSQLLADATTALRALSSLLGEDKWFFGVDGPGLFDADVFAYTYLIDDNALAWQDKSLSQCLGGLDNLKRHKERLYKKCWGVDKL
;
A
#
# COMPACT_ATOMS: atom_id res chain seq x y z
N MET A 1 3.37 -2.83 -2.70
CA MET A 1 4.07 -4.00 -2.12
C MET A 1 3.17 -4.75 -1.14
N LEU A 2 2.71 -4.12 -0.04
CA LEU A 2 1.85 -4.76 0.96
C LEU A 2 0.50 -5.25 0.40
N SER A 3 -0.16 -4.49 -0.47
CA SER A 3 -1.44 -4.93 -1.10
C SER A 3 -1.28 -6.27 -1.83
N ARG A 4 -0.21 -6.46 -2.61
CA ARG A 4 0.04 -7.73 -3.32
C ARG A 4 0.28 -8.90 -2.37
N GLN A 5 1.05 -8.70 -1.29
CA GLN A 5 1.23 -9.72 -0.26
C GLN A 5 -0.10 -10.08 0.42
N THR A 6 -0.93 -9.06 0.69
CA THR A 6 -2.26 -9.24 1.30
C THR A 6 -3.16 -10.05 0.38
N VAL A 7 -3.21 -9.75 -0.91
CA VAL A 7 -4.02 -10.49 -1.90
C VAL A 7 -3.60 -11.96 -1.97
N LEU A 8 -2.29 -12.26 -1.99
CA LEU A 8 -1.80 -13.65 -1.96
C LEU A 8 -2.25 -14.39 -0.69
N ARG A 9 -2.18 -13.74 0.48
CA ARG A 9 -2.67 -14.30 1.75
C ARG A 9 -4.19 -14.51 1.76
N ILE A 10 -4.97 -13.56 1.25
CA ILE A 10 -6.42 -13.69 1.14
C ILE A 10 -6.77 -14.91 0.28
N ALA A 11 -6.09 -15.07 -0.86
CA ALA A 11 -6.26 -16.19 -1.78
C ALA A 11 -5.79 -17.54 -1.21
N GLY A 12 -5.17 -17.56 -0.03
CA GLY A 12 -4.64 -18.78 0.59
C GLY A 12 -3.42 -19.34 -0.15
N ILE A 13 -2.68 -18.50 -0.86
CA ILE A 13 -1.46 -18.91 -1.57
C ILE A 13 -0.29 -18.81 -0.59
N ASP A 14 0.48 -19.89 -0.48
CA ASP A 14 1.72 -19.91 0.27
C ASP A 14 2.85 -19.27 -0.53
N PHE A 15 3.61 -18.38 0.11
CA PHE A 15 4.73 -17.68 -0.51
C PHE A 15 5.76 -17.25 0.52
N ASP A 16 7.01 -17.12 0.06
CA ASP A 16 8.11 -16.56 0.83
C ASP A 16 8.29 -15.06 0.52
N ILE A 17 8.61 -14.30 1.56
CA ILE A 17 8.94 -12.87 1.43
C ILE A 17 10.46 -12.73 1.49
N VAL A 18 11.05 -12.31 0.37
CA VAL A 18 12.48 -12.05 0.27
C VAL A 18 12.70 -10.54 0.10
N PRO A 19 13.50 -9.89 0.97
CA PRO A 19 13.91 -8.50 0.76
C PRO A 19 14.59 -8.34 -0.60
N SER A 20 14.23 -7.29 -1.34
CA SER A 20 14.76 -7.03 -2.68
C SER A 20 14.89 -5.53 -2.93
N ASN A 21 15.45 -5.16 -4.08
CA ASN A 21 15.59 -3.78 -4.52
C ASN A 21 14.95 -3.57 -5.91
N ASN A 22 14.68 -2.31 -6.26
CA ASN A 22 14.03 -1.98 -7.54
C ASN A 22 14.85 -2.43 -8.76
N HIS A 23 16.19 -2.47 -8.65
CA HIS A 23 17.09 -2.89 -9.74
C HIS A 23 17.00 -4.40 -10.03
N ALA A 24 16.57 -5.22 -9.07
CA ALA A 24 16.34 -6.65 -9.27
C ALA A 24 14.99 -6.97 -9.92
N SER A 25 14.08 -5.99 -10.02
CA SER A 25 12.78 -6.19 -10.67
C SER A 25 12.89 -6.04 -12.18
N PRO A 26 12.32 -6.96 -12.99
CA PRO A 26 12.29 -6.80 -14.46
C PRO A 26 11.52 -5.56 -14.95
N SER A 27 10.62 -5.03 -14.12
CA SER A 27 9.88 -3.81 -14.41
C SER A 27 10.57 -2.54 -13.87
N GLY A 28 11.71 -2.69 -13.19
CA GLY A 28 12.38 -1.59 -12.48
C GLY A 28 11.66 -1.13 -11.20
N ALA A 29 10.59 -1.80 -10.78
CA ALA A 29 9.84 -1.46 -9.57
C ALA A 29 9.38 -2.72 -8.81
N LEU A 30 9.38 -2.66 -7.49
CA LEU A 30 8.77 -3.67 -6.62
C LEU A 30 7.24 -3.44 -6.49
N PRO A 31 6.44 -4.50 -6.26
CA PRO A 31 6.82 -5.91 -6.08
C PRO A 31 6.80 -6.72 -7.40
N PHE A 32 7.56 -7.82 -7.42
CA PHE A 32 7.45 -8.90 -8.40
C PHE A 32 7.30 -10.26 -7.70
N LEU A 33 6.80 -11.26 -8.41
CA LEU A 33 6.61 -12.62 -7.91
C LEU A 33 7.42 -13.61 -8.75
N LEU A 34 8.10 -14.56 -8.10
CA LEU A 34 8.79 -15.66 -8.75
C LEU A 34 7.95 -16.94 -8.58
N PRO A 35 7.47 -17.57 -9.67
CA PRO A 35 6.82 -18.86 -9.56
C PRO A 35 7.85 -19.96 -9.22
N PRO A 36 7.41 -21.13 -8.71
CA PRO A 36 8.29 -22.24 -8.38
C PRO A 36 9.18 -22.67 -9.55
N ALA A 37 10.43 -23.06 -9.25
CA ALA A 37 11.51 -23.33 -10.21
C ALA A 37 11.23 -24.46 -11.23
N SER A 38 10.15 -25.23 -11.05
CA SER A 38 9.71 -26.28 -11.96
C SER A 38 9.20 -25.75 -13.31
N GLN A 39 8.89 -24.45 -13.41
CA GLN A 39 8.57 -23.77 -14.65
C GLN A 39 9.70 -22.80 -14.96
N VAL A 40 10.10 -22.64 -16.24
CA VAL A 40 11.11 -21.64 -16.66
C VAL A 40 10.63 -20.25 -16.21
N SER A 41 11.08 -19.82 -15.04
CA SER A 41 10.33 -18.92 -14.16
C SER A 41 10.60 -17.46 -14.52
N LYS A 42 9.90 -16.96 -15.53
CA LYS A 42 9.90 -15.52 -15.82
C LYS A 42 9.24 -14.78 -14.63
N PRO A 43 9.87 -13.74 -14.06
CA PRO A 43 9.27 -13.03 -12.94
C PRO A 43 7.97 -12.32 -13.38
N LEU A 44 6.97 -12.36 -12.51
CA LEU A 44 5.65 -11.79 -12.74
C LEU A 44 5.58 -10.41 -12.09
N THR A 45 5.06 -9.43 -12.85
CA THR A 45 4.92 -8.03 -12.42
C THR A 45 3.51 -7.54 -12.71
N GLY A 46 3.04 -6.54 -11.94
CA GLY A 46 1.76 -5.86 -12.19
C GLY A 46 0.58 -6.83 -12.33
N GLU A 47 -0.13 -6.73 -13.45
CA GLU A 47 -1.31 -7.56 -13.77
C GLU A 47 -1.03 -9.06 -13.85
N LYS A 48 0.21 -9.45 -14.16
CA LYS A 48 0.59 -10.87 -14.18
C LYS A 48 0.48 -11.51 -12.80
N ILE A 49 0.68 -10.73 -11.73
CA ILE A 49 0.49 -11.19 -10.35
C ILE A 49 -1.00 -11.44 -10.08
N HIS A 50 -1.90 -10.54 -10.52
CA HIS A 50 -3.35 -10.77 -10.36
C HIS A 50 -3.84 -11.98 -11.14
N LYS A 51 -3.33 -12.18 -12.36
CA LYS A 51 -3.61 -13.38 -13.14
C LYS A 51 -3.15 -14.63 -12.40
N TYR A 52 -1.92 -14.64 -11.91
CA TYR A 52 -1.38 -15.76 -11.13
C TYR A 52 -2.24 -16.08 -9.90
N VAL A 53 -2.64 -15.05 -9.15
CA VAL A 53 -3.53 -15.19 -7.98
C VAL A 53 -4.84 -15.87 -8.37
N ARG A 54 -5.50 -15.43 -9.45
CA ARG A 54 -6.77 -16.04 -9.89
C ARG A 54 -6.61 -17.51 -10.29
N GLU A 55 -5.48 -17.86 -10.91
CA GLU A 55 -5.22 -19.22 -11.38
C GLU A 55 -4.83 -20.19 -10.26
N HIS A 56 -4.26 -19.68 -9.16
CA HIS A 56 -3.69 -20.51 -8.08
C HIS A 56 -4.36 -20.27 -6.72
N ALA A 57 -5.48 -19.55 -6.68
CA ALA A 57 -6.19 -19.28 -5.44
C ALA A 57 -6.78 -20.56 -4.85
N VAL A 58 -6.47 -20.83 -3.59
CA VAL A 58 -7.11 -21.90 -2.79
C VAL A 58 -8.47 -21.43 -2.28
N ARG A 59 -8.65 -20.11 -2.12
CA ARG A 59 -9.88 -19.47 -1.66
C ARG A 59 -10.40 -18.51 -2.72
N GLU A 60 -11.67 -18.62 -3.06
CA GLU A 60 -12.28 -17.71 -4.02
C GLU A 60 -12.24 -16.27 -3.53
N LEU A 61 -11.80 -15.38 -4.42
CA LEU A 61 -11.80 -13.95 -4.18
C LEU A 61 -13.13 -13.36 -4.69
N PRO A 62 -13.83 -12.57 -3.89
CA PRO A 62 -15.06 -11.94 -4.33
C PRO A 62 -14.77 -10.98 -5.50
N SER A 63 -15.56 -11.11 -6.57
CA SER A 63 -15.50 -10.23 -7.73
C SER A 63 -16.44 -9.04 -7.52
N ILE A 64 -15.86 -7.84 -7.38
CA ILE A 64 -16.64 -6.61 -7.25
C ILE A 64 -16.93 -6.07 -8.65
N THR A 65 -18.20 -6.08 -9.05
CA THR A 65 -18.66 -5.46 -10.30
C THR A 65 -19.43 -4.19 -9.96
N SER A 66 -18.71 -3.11 -9.63
CA SER A 66 -19.31 -1.82 -9.33
C SER A 66 -18.68 -0.72 -10.19
N PRO A 67 -19.48 0.12 -10.88
CA PRO A 67 -18.94 1.23 -11.65
C PRO A 67 -18.27 2.28 -10.75
N ARG A 68 -18.50 2.24 -9.43
CA ARG A 68 -17.87 3.14 -8.46
C ARG A 68 -16.48 2.67 -8.05
N LEU A 69 -16.10 1.42 -8.34
CA LEU A 69 -14.83 0.83 -7.90
C LEU A 69 -13.63 1.66 -8.35
N GLU A 70 -13.59 2.03 -9.63
CA GLU A 70 -12.49 2.83 -10.21
C GLU A 70 -12.38 4.20 -9.53
N ALA A 71 -13.52 4.84 -9.23
CA ALA A 71 -13.53 6.13 -8.53
C ALA A 71 -12.93 6.03 -7.12
N TYR A 72 -13.25 4.96 -6.38
CA TYR A 72 -12.67 4.74 -5.05
C TYR A 72 -11.20 4.29 -5.08
N GLN A 73 -10.79 3.53 -6.11
CA GLN A 73 -9.37 3.23 -6.35
C GLN A 73 -8.57 4.50 -6.70
N ALA A 74 -9.20 5.43 -7.41
CA ALA A 74 -8.59 6.73 -7.69
C ALA A 74 -8.33 7.51 -6.39
N LEU A 75 -9.18 7.43 -5.37
CA LEU A 75 -8.92 8.08 -4.07
C LEU A 75 -7.61 7.59 -3.43
N LEU A 76 -7.32 6.29 -3.52
CA LEU A 76 -6.08 5.72 -3.01
C LEU A 76 -4.86 6.29 -3.74
N THR A 77 -4.92 6.33 -5.07
CA THR A 77 -3.78 6.71 -5.91
C THR A 77 -3.59 8.22 -6.06
N GLN A 78 -4.67 9.00 -6.03
CA GLN A 78 -4.67 10.44 -6.32
C GLN A 78 -4.68 11.30 -5.05
N ASN A 79 -5.16 10.78 -3.91
CA ASN A 79 -5.29 11.57 -2.68
C ASN A 79 -4.44 11.02 -1.54
N ILE A 80 -4.54 9.71 -1.26
CA ILE A 80 -3.82 9.11 -0.12
C ILE A 80 -2.34 8.93 -0.45
N ARG A 81 -2.01 8.36 -1.62
CA ARG A 81 -0.63 8.09 -2.02
C ARG A 81 0.25 9.34 -2.06
N PRO A 82 -0.16 10.50 -2.62
CA PRO A 82 0.65 11.70 -2.59
C PRO A 82 0.98 12.20 -1.18
N ALA A 83 0.01 12.15 -0.25
CA ALA A 83 0.25 12.50 1.15
C ALA A 83 1.23 11.53 1.81
N TRP A 84 1.08 10.22 1.55
CA TRP A 84 2.00 9.21 2.06
C TRP A 84 3.44 9.41 1.56
N LEU A 85 3.61 9.66 0.26
CA LEU A 85 4.90 9.95 -0.34
C LEU A 85 5.53 11.21 0.24
N TYR A 86 4.75 12.27 0.43
CA TYR A 86 5.23 13.50 1.03
C TYR A 86 5.76 13.27 2.45
N VAL A 87 4.96 12.64 3.31
CA VAL A 87 5.34 12.44 4.71
C VAL A 87 6.51 11.47 4.87
N LEU A 88 6.65 10.46 4.01
CA LEU A 88 7.79 9.53 4.05
C LEU A 88 9.09 10.12 3.48
N TYR A 89 9.01 10.71 2.28
CA TYR A 89 10.21 11.06 1.51
C TYR A 89 10.63 12.52 1.65
N LEU A 90 9.70 13.44 1.92
CA LEU A 90 9.95 14.89 1.88
C LEU A 90 9.95 15.54 3.27
N LEU A 91 9.27 14.95 4.26
CA LEU A 91 9.20 15.53 5.59
C LEU A 91 10.47 15.22 6.41
N PRO A 92 11.25 16.23 6.86
CA PRO A 92 12.52 16.00 7.56
C PRO A 92 12.37 15.18 8.86
N ALA A 93 11.23 15.30 9.53
CA ALA A 93 10.93 14.55 10.75
C ALA A 93 11.04 13.03 10.56
N ASN A 94 10.72 12.52 9.36
CA ASN A 94 10.75 11.08 9.05
C ASN A 94 12.03 10.63 8.33
N ALA A 95 13.06 11.48 8.24
CA ALA A 95 14.31 11.14 7.57
C ALA A 95 15.01 9.91 8.18
N SER A 96 14.87 9.70 9.50
CA SER A 96 15.38 8.51 10.19
C SER A 96 14.68 7.22 9.74
N LEU A 97 13.35 7.26 9.61
CA LEU A 97 12.54 6.16 9.10
C LEU A 97 12.90 5.85 7.64
N LEU A 98 12.95 6.87 6.77
CA LEU A 98 13.37 6.72 5.38
C LEU A 98 14.75 6.06 5.27
N LYS A 99 15.69 6.50 6.12
CA LYS A 99 17.04 5.93 6.17
C LYS A 99 17.02 4.46 6.56
N SER A 100 16.23 4.07 7.56
CA SER A 100 16.13 2.65 7.98
C SER A 100 15.50 1.74 6.93
N LEU A 101 14.59 2.25 6.11
CA LEU A 101 13.84 1.46 5.14
C LEU A 101 14.54 1.34 3.80
N TYR A 102 15.18 2.41 3.32
CA TYR A 102 15.62 2.50 1.92
C TYR A 102 17.10 2.84 1.71
N LEU A 103 17.81 3.35 2.74
CA LEU A 103 19.20 3.78 2.55
C LEU A 103 20.18 2.73 3.05
N PRO A 104 21.26 2.45 2.30
CA PRO A 104 22.27 1.51 2.73
C PRO A 104 23.06 2.04 3.93
N SER A 105 23.71 1.11 4.64
CA SER A 105 24.63 1.42 5.73
C SER A 105 25.86 2.21 5.23
N SER A 106 26.26 2.04 3.97
CA SER A 106 27.38 2.75 3.35
C SER A 106 27.10 4.25 3.20
N MET A 107 27.98 5.09 3.75
CA MET A 107 27.77 6.54 3.77
C MET A 107 27.88 7.19 2.38
N LEU A 108 28.76 6.67 1.52
CA LEU A 108 29.02 7.20 0.18
C LEU A 108 27.80 7.10 -0.75
N LEU A 109 26.99 6.04 -0.61
CA LEU A 109 25.80 5.83 -1.43
C LEU A 109 24.56 6.53 -0.85
N ARG A 110 24.62 6.99 0.39
CA ARG A 110 23.45 7.48 1.12
C ARG A 110 22.91 8.79 0.55
N ALA A 111 23.78 9.78 0.35
CA ALA A 111 23.34 11.10 -0.10
C ALA A 111 22.80 11.09 -1.54
N PRO A 112 23.49 10.47 -2.54
CA PRO A 112 22.95 10.39 -3.89
C PRO A 112 21.62 9.63 -3.96
N LEU A 113 21.50 8.52 -3.23
CA LEU A 113 20.26 7.75 -3.20
C LEU A 113 19.13 8.52 -2.52
N HIS A 114 19.42 9.21 -1.42
CA HIS A 114 18.44 10.07 -0.75
C HIS A 114 17.91 11.16 -1.68
N GLN A 115 18.80 11.86 -2.40
CA GLN A 115 18.40 12.87 -3.38
C GLN A 115 17.54 12.27 -4.51
N THR A 116 17.92 11.08 -5.00
CA THR A 116 17.18 10.37 -6.04
C THR A 116 15.77 10.01 -5.58
N LEU A 117 15.62 9.47 -4.36
CA LEU A 117 14.33 9.13 -3.77
C LEU A 117 13.46 10.38 -3.56
N HIS A 118 14.05 11.46 -3.06
CA HIS A 118 13.35 12.72 -2.83
C HIS A 118 12.87 13.35 -4.15
N ALA A 119 13.72 13.37 -5.17
CA ALA A 119 13.38 13.88 -6.50
C ALA A 119 12.30 13.03 -7.18
N ALA A 120 12.40 11.70 -7.10
CA ALA A 120 11.39 10.78 -7.63
C ALA A 120 10.03 10.97 -6.96
N ALA A 121 10.00 11.04 -5.62
CA ALA A 121 8.77 11.29 -4.86
C ALA A 121 8.16 12.66 -5.21
N THR A 122 8.99 13.71 -5.30
CA THR A 122 8.53 15.06 -5.68
C THR A 122 7.89 15.06 -7.07
N SER A 123 8.56 14.45 -8.06
CA SER A 123 8.06 14.34 -9.43
C SER A 123 6.74 13.56 -9.49
N GLU A 124 6.65 12.43 -8.76
CA GLU A 124 5.44 11.62 -8.70
C GLU A 124 4.26 12.37 -8.06
N ILE A 125 4.49 13.08 -6.96
CA ILE A 125 3.47 13.89 -6.27
C ILE A 125 2.96 14.96 -7.24
N LEU A 126 3.85 15.77 -7.82
CA LEU A 126 3.48 16.88 -8.71
C LEU A 126 2.71 16.40 -9.94
N LYS A 127 3.14 15.27 -10.55
CA LYS A 127 2.45 14.65 -11.68
C LYS A 127 1.04 14.18 -11.31
N THR A 128 0.89 13.59 -10.12
CA THR A 128 -0.38 13.05 -9.64
C THR A 128 -1.37 14.17 -9.33
N ILE A 129 -0.96 15.18 -8.54
CA ILE A 129 -1.85 16.28 -8.14
C ILE A 129 -2.09 17.29 -9.27
N ARG A 130 -1.27 17.26 -10.34
CA ARG A 130 -1.30 18.20 -11.48
C ARG A 130 -1.22 19.67 -11.06
N ARG A 131 -0.40 19.96 -10.05
CA ARG A 131 -0.15 21.32 -9.52
C ARG A 131 1.33 21.69 -9.71
N ALA A 132 1.61 22.99 -9.72
CA ALA A 132 2.98 23.50 -9.86
C ALA A 132 3.80 23.38 -8.56
N THR A 133 3.14 23.36 -7.40
CA THR A 133 3.79 23.33 -6.08
C THR A 133 3.11 22.35 -5.14
N ILE A 134 3.88 21.83 -4.18
CA ILE A 134 3.39 20.94 -3.13
C ILE A 134 2.92 21.80 -1.95
N SER A 135 1.65 21.63 -1.57
CA SER A 135 1.09 22.19 -0.34
C SER A 135 0.83 21.05 0.66
N PRO A 136 1.62 20.96 1.76
CA PRO A 136 1.49 19.88 2.74
C PRO A 136 0.09 19.79 3.37
N SER A 137 -0.47 20.94 3.77
CA SER A 137 -1.80 21.02 4.38
C SER A 137 -2.88 20.53 3.42
N GLN A 138 -2.78 20.87 2.13
CA GLN A 138 -3.73 20.42 1.12
C GLN A 138 -3.61 18.91 0.87
N LEU A 139 -2.39 18.36 0.80
CA LEU A 139 -2.20 16.91 0.63
C LEU A 139 -2.84 16.12 1.79
N LEU A 140 -2.62 16.56 3.03
CA LEU A 140 -3.19 15.93 4.21
C LEU A 140 -4.72 16.09 4.27
N ALA A 141 -5.26 17.24 3.85
CA ALA A 141 -6.70 17.46 3.75
C ALA A 141 -7.35 16.58 2.66
N ASP A 142 -6.69 16.45 1.50
CA ASP A 142 -7.12 15.59 0.39
C ASP A 142 -7.13 14.11 0.84
N ALA A 143 -6.09 13.66 1.53
CA ALA A 143 -6.00 12.30 2.09
C ALA A 143 -7.07 12.04 3.17
N THR A 144 -7.30 13.01 4.07
CA THR A 144 -8.35 12.91 5.10
C THR A 144 -9.73 12.80 4.46
N THR A 145 -10.00 13.59 3.43
CA THR A 145 -11.27 13.55 2.69
C THR A 145 -11.47 12.20 2.00
N ALA A 146 -10.41 11.68 1.36
CA ALA A 146 -10.43 10.35 0.76
C ALA A 146 -10.69 9.24 1.77
N LEU A 147 -10.02 9.27 2.94
CA LEU A 147 -10.24 8.30 4.01
C LEU A 147 -11.66 8.37 4.57
N ARG A 148 -12.25 9.57 4.72
CA ARG A 148 -13.66 9.72 5.12
C ARG A 148 -14.62 9.15 4.07
N ALA A 149 -14.34 9.34 2.79
CA ALA A 149 -15.13 8.75 1.72
C ALA A 149 -15.05 7.22 1.73
N LEU A 150 -13.87 6.63 1.98
CA LEU A 150 -13.70 5.19 2.16
C LEU A 150 -14.43 4.68 3.42
N SER A 151 -14.32 5.41 4.54
CA SER A 151 -15.06 5.10 5.76
C SER A 151 -16.58 5.11 5.51
N SER A 152 -17.08 6.08 4.75
CA SER A 152 -18.49 6.16 4.37
C SER A 152 -18.91 5.02 3.43
N LEU A 153 -18.04 4.62 2.49
CA LEU A 153 -18.28 3.49 1.60
C LEU A 153 -18.33 2.15 2.37
N LEU A 154 -17.44 1.97 3.36
CA LEU A 154 -17.44 0.78 4.19
C LEU A 154 -18.68 0.74 5.08
N GLY A 155 -19.12 1.89 5.60
CA GLY A 155 -20.27 1.96 6.51
C GLY A 155 -20.11 1.01 7.69
N GLU A 156 -21.11 0.15 7.87
CA GLU A 156 -21.12 -0.92 8.89
C GLU A 156 -20.70 -2.29 8.35
N ASP A 157 -20.40 -2.38 7.04
CA ASP A 157 -19.98 -3.64 6.43
C ASP A 157 -18.59 -4.06 6.93
N LYS A 158 -18.35 -5.38 6.91
CA LYS A 158 -17.05 -5.94 7.28
C LYS A 158 -16.00 -5.74 6.19
N TRP A 159 -16.45 -5.77 4.94
CA TRP A 159 -15.64 -5.70 3.73
C TRP A 159 -16.26 -4.71 2.77
N PHE A 160 -15.44 -4.08 1.94
CA PHE A 160 -15.92 -3.05 1.03
C PHE A 160 -16.92 -3.62 0.01
N PHE A 161 -17.92 -2.81 -0.37
CA PHE A 161 -18.99 -3.20 -1.30
C PHE A 161 -19.92 -4.32 -0.80
N GLY A 162 -19.97 -4.56 0.52
CA GLY A 162 -20.92 -5.48 1.14
C GLY A 162 -20.73 -6.95 0.74
N VAL A 163 -19.55 -7.33 0.26
CA VAL A 163 -19.24 -8.72 -0.11
C VAL A 163 -18.90 -9.57 1.13
N ASP A 164 -19.04 -10.90 1.02
CA ASP A 164 -18.88 -11.82 2.15
C ASP A 164 -17.44 -12.02 2.65
N GLY A 165 -16.45 -11.63 1.82
CA GLY A 165 -15.03 -11.80 2.11
C GLY A 165 -14.19 -10.60 1.65
N PRO A 166 -12.92 -10.49 2.09
CA PRO A 166 -12.04 -9.45 1.60
C PRO A 166 -11.63 -9.74 0.15
N GLY A 167 -11.58 -8.69 -0.67
CA GLY A 167 -11.09 -8.76 -2.05
C GLY A 167 -9.81 -7.96 -2.29
N LEU A 168 -9.54 -7.70 -3.56
CA LEU A 168 -8.41 -6.86 -4.00
C LEU A 168 -8.54 -5.44 -3.44
N PHE A 169 -9.76 -4.89 -3.43
CA PHE A 169 -9.99 -3.53 -2.95
C PHE A 169 -9.73 -3.40 -1.45
N ASP A 170 -10.15 -4.38 -0.65
CA ASP A 170 -9.83 -4.43 0.79
C ASP A 170 -8.32 -4.47 1.03
N ALA A 171 -7.59 -5.26 0.23
CA ALA A 171 -6.13 -5.32 0.31
C ALA A 171 -5.45 -3.99 -0.07
N ASP A 172 -5.97 -3.27 -1.06
CA ASP A 172 -5.48 -1.96 -1.46
C ASP A 172 -5.71 -0.91 -0.38
N VAL A 173 -6.91 -0.86 0.21
CA VAL A 173 -7.20 0.05 1.33
C VAL A 173 -6.34 -0.30 2.54
N PHE A 174 -6.28 -1.59 2.90
CA PHE A 174 -5.48 -2.10 4.01
C PHE A 174 -4.01 -1.71 3.88
N ALA A 175 -3.45 -1.78 2.68
CA ALA A 175 -2.04 -1.44 2.47
C ALA A 175 -1.72 -0.01 2.90
N TYR A 176 -2.62 0.94 2.71
CA TYR A 176 -2.44 2.31 3.18
C TYR A 176 -2.82 2.45 4.65
N THR A 177 -3.98 1.96 5.08
CA THR A 177 -4.45 2.16 6.46
C THR A 177 -3.54 1.47 7.48
N TYR A 178 -2.93 0.34 7.13
CA TYR A 178 -1.94 -0.33 7.96
C TYR A 178 -0.65 0.49 8.04
N LEU A 179 -0.09 0.92 6.90
CA LEU A 179 1.18 1.66 6.88
C LEU A 179 1.08 3.08 7.45
N ILE A 180 -0.10 3.71 7.39
CA ILE A 180 -0.38 5.02 7.97
C ILE A 180 -0.51 4.94 9.50
N ASP A 181 -0.90 3.78 10.04
CA ASP A 181 -1.06 3.60 11.47
C ASP A 181 0.30 3.67 12.19
N ASP A 182 0.30 4.29 13.37
CA ASP A 182 1.50 4.62 14.13
C ASP A 182 2.28 3.39 14.61
N ASN A 183 1.62 2.23 14.66
CA ASN A 183 2.21 0.99 15.14
C ASN A 183 2.93 0.19 14.05
N ALA A 184 2.65 0.46 12.77
CA ALA A 184 3.21 -0.34 11.68
C ALA A 184 4.63 0.07 11.30
N LEU A 185 4.93 1.36 11.39
CA LEU A 185 6.24 1.94 11.11
C LEU A 185 6.59 2.95 12.21
N ALA A 186 7.88 3.15 12.45
CA ALA A 186 8.37 4.11 13.45
C ALA A 186 8.26 5.58 12.96
N TRP A 187 7.04 6.01 12.63
CA TRP A 187 6.74 7.39 12.23
C TRP A 187 7.02 8.35 13.38
N GLN A 188 7.84 9.37 13.11
CA GLN A 188 8.12 10.45 14.05
C GLN A 188 7.04 11.54 13.95
N ASP A 189 6.65 11.89 12.73
CA ASP A 189 5.51 12.76 12.47
C ASP A 189 4.20 11.98 12.53
N LYS A 190 3.18 12.58 13.15
CA LYS A 190 1.86 11.98 13.37
C LYS A 190 0.78 12.49 12.42
N SER A 191 1.13 13.33 11.43
CA SER A 191 0.14 14.00 10.57
C SER A 191 -0.67 12.99 9.74
N LEU A 192 -0.04 11.91 9.26
CA LEU A 192 -0.75 10.86 8.53
C LEU A 192 -1.66 10.03 9.44
N SER A 193 -1.19 9.62 10.63
CA SER A 193 -2.01 8.81 11.54
C SER A 193 -3.22 9.59 12.04
N GLN A 194 -3.08 10.91 12.21
CA GLN A 194 -4.18 11.84 12.49
C GLN A 194 -5.25 11.85 11.39
N CYS A 195 -4.92 11.58 10.12
CA CYS A 195 -5.92 11.45 9.05
C CYS A 195 -6.88 10.26 9.25
N LEU A 196 -6.47 9.24 10.02
CA LEU A 196 -7.32 8.12 10.44
C LEU A 196 -8.09 8.39 11.75
N GLY A 197 -7.89 9.56 12.36
CA GLY A 197 -8.56 9.95 13.59
C GLY A 197 -10.08 9.90 13.44
N GLY A 198 -10.75 9.19 14.36
CA GLY A 198 -12.21 9.03 14.37
C GLY A 198 -12.79 8.07 13.31
N LEU A 199 -11.97 7.44 12.46
CA LEU A 199 -12.43 6.49 11.44
C LEU A 199 -12.38 5.04 11.95
N ASP A 200 -13.15 4.76 12.98
CA ASP A 200 -13.05 3.50 13.72
C ASP A 200 -13.45 2.27 12.90
N ASN A 201 -14.36 2.42 11.93
CA ASN A 201 -14.71 1.32 11.02
C ASN A 201 -13.52 0.89 10.13
N LEU A 202 -12.72 1.85 9.63
CA LEU A 202 -11.49 1.55 8.88
C LEU A 202 -10.42 0.91 9.77
N LYS A 203 -10.30 1.34 11.04
CA LYS A 203 -9.39 0.69 11.99
C LYS A 203 -9.78 -0.76 12.25
N ARG A 204 -11.08 -1.02 12.47
CA ARG A 204 -11.63 -2.38 12.63
C ARG A 204 -11.44 -3.23 11.37
N HIS A 205 -11.64 -2.66 10.18
CA HIS A 205 -11.36 -3.32 8.90
C HIS A 205 -9.90 -3.75 8.81
N LYS A 206 -8.97 -2.83 9.09
CA LYS A 206 -7.54 -3.08 9.10
C LYS A 206 -7.17 -4.21 10.07
N GLU A 207 -7.63 -4.15 11.31
CA GLU A 207 -7.35 -5.17 12.34
C GLU A 207 -7.90 -6.54 11.95
N ARG A 208 -9.13 -6.58 11.39
CA ARG A 208 -9.75 -7.81 10.92
C ARG A 208 -8.96 -8.45 9.79
N LEU A 209 -8.53 -7.66 8.80
CA LEU A 209 -7.75 -8.17 7.69
C LEU A 209 -6.35 -8.61 8.13
N TYR A 210 -5.71 -7.84 9.03
CA TYR A 210 -4.44 -8.23 9.62
C TYR A 210 -4.55 -9.58 10.33
N LYS A 211 -5.55 -9.75 11.21
CA LYS A 211 -5.79 -11.01 11.92
C LYS A 211 -6.05 -12.16 10.93
N LYS A 212 -6.83 -11.94 9.88
CA LYS A 212 -7.14 -12.99 8.89
C LYS A 212 -5.91 -13.44 8.08
N CYS A 213 -4.99 -12.53 7.78
CA CYS A 213 -3.86 -12.80 6.90
C CYS A 213 -2.54 -13.12 7.64
N TRP A 214 -2.35 -12.59 8.85
CA TRP A 214 -1.13 -12.73 9.67
C TRP A 214 -1.40 -13.10 11.13
N GLY A 215 -2.66 -13.12 11.57
CA GLY A 215 -3.00 -13.65 12.89
C GLY A 215 -2.65 -15.13 12.93
N VAL A 216 -1.88 -15.51 13.96
CA VAL A 216 -1.46 -16.90 14.18
C VAL A 216 -2.66 -17.70 14.70
N ASP A 217 -3.64 -17.97 13.84
CA ASP A 217 -4.55 -19.08 14.08
C ASP A 217 -3.82 -20.32 13.57
N LYS A 218 -2.98 -20.91 14.44
CA LYS A 218 -2.65 -22.33 14.34
C LYS A 218 -3.98 -23.08 14.34
N LEU A 219 -4.41 -23.54 13.17
CA LEU A 219 -5.29 -24.70 13.07
C LEU A 219 -4.47 -25.95 13.37
#